data_AF-A0A561ENA6-F1
#
_entry.id   AF-A0A561ENA6-F1
#
_cell.length_a   1.000
_cell.length_b   1.000
_cell.length_c   1.000
_cell.angle_alpha   90.00
_cell.angle_beta   90.00
_cell.angle_gamma   90.00
#
_symmetry.space_group_name_H-M   'P 1'
#
loop_
_entity.id
_entity.type
_entity.pdbx_description
1 polymer ?
#
loop_
_entity_poly.entity_id
_entity_poly.type
_entity_poly.pdbx_seq_one_letter_code
_entity_poly.pdbx_strand_id
1 'polypeptide(L)'
;MTTRVFPLADILSVTTEKLLSRRRMDGVADLLNWMTGDRLEIWQMLRASDECEAALVQQHPFLAGLKPPQAPDRAELYAWLVEAERVHGEQLEVAALTNWVSQDPAVELLDRIHLAKLAVQECP
;
A
#
# COMPACT_ATOMS: atom_id res chain seq x y z
N MET A 1 -21.13 4.85 -3.29
CA MET A 1 -19.69 4.69 -3.55
C MET A 1 -19.48 3.28 -4.04
N THR A 2 -18.72 3.08 -5.11
CA THR A 2 -18.41 1.74 -5.62
C THR A 2 -17.30 1.15 -4.77
N THR A 3 -17.54 -0.02 -4.19
CA THR A 3 -16.53 -0.79 -3.44
C THR A 3 -16.13 -2.02 -4.25
N ARG A 4 -14.93 -2.53 -3.98
CA ARG A 4 -14.47 -3.83 -4.48
C ARG A 4 -13.78 -4.58 -3.34
N VAL A 5 -13.92 -5.90 -3.35
CA VAL A 5 -13.36 -6.78 -2.33
C VAL A 5 -11.89 -7.06 -2.62
N PHE A 6 -11.04 -6.95 -1.59
CA PHE A 6 -9.60 -7.25 -1.64
C PHE A 6 -9.18 -8.18 -0.50
N PRO A 7 -8.18 -9.05 -0.71
CA PRO A 7 -7.57 -9.82 0.36
C PRO A 7 -6.96 -8.92 1.44
N LEU A 8 -7.15 -9.27 2.71
CA LEU A 8 -6.53 -8.57 3.84
C LEU A 8 -5.00 -8.54 3.70
N ALA A 9 -4.39 -9.61 3.17
CA ALA A 9 -2.96 -9.64 2.90
C ALA A 9 -2.48 -8.56 1.90
N ASP A 10 -3.30 -8.22 0.90
CA ASP A 10 -2.96 -7.16 -0.07
C ASP A 10 -3.03 -5.78 0.63
N ILE A 11 -4.06 -5.58 1.46
CA ILE A 11 -4.27 -4.36 2.26
C ILE A 11 -3.16 -4.17 3.30
N LEU A 12 -2.82 -5.21 4.05
CA LEU A 12 -1.74 -5.16 5.04
C LEU A 12 -0.38 -4.96 4.39
N SER A 13 -0.23 -5.30 3.10
CA SER A 13 1.01 -4.99 2.39
C SER A 13 1.23 -3.50 2.20
N VAL A 14 0.15 -2.71 2.12
CA VAL A 14 0.17 -1.25 2.07
C VAL A 14 0.34 -0.68 3.46
N THR A 15 -0.47 -1.09 4.44
CA THR A 15 -0.50 -0.46 5.78
C THR A 15 0.62 -0.89 6.74
N THR A 16 1.46 -1.85 6.36
CA THR A 16 2.58 -2.32 7.20
C THR A 16 3.94 -2.25 6.52
N GLU A 17 3.99 -1.85 5.25
CA GLU A 17 5.19 -1.85 4.41
C GLU A 17 5.89 -3.23 4.31
N LYS A 18 5.16 -4.33 4.64
CA LYS A 18 5.63 -5.71 4.48
C LYS A 18 4.90 -6.37 3.33
N LEU A 19 5.62 -6.96 2.38
CA LEU A 19 4.98 -7.66 1.27
C LEU A 19 4.35 -8.99 1.74
N LEU A 20 3.08 -8.93 2.12
CA LEU A 20 2.27 -10.04 2.64
C LEU A 20 1.37 -10.66 1.57
N SER A 21 1.09 -9.91 0.51
CA SER A 21 0.26 -10.34 -0.61
C SER A 21 0.73 -11.70 -1.14
N ARG A 22 -0.21 -12.64 -1.24
CA ARG A 22 0.03 -13.96 -1.86
C ARG A 22 0.37 -13.82 -3.35
N ARG A 23 -0.09 -12.74 -3.98
CA ARG A 23 0.20 -12.38 -5.38
C ARG A 23 1.38 -11.41 -5.50
N ARG A 24 2.13 -11.18 -4.42
CA ARG A 24 3.27 -10.27 -4.37
C ARG A 24 2.86 -8.87 -4.84
N MET A 25 3.72 -8.22 -5.63
CA MET A 25 3.48 -6.85 -6.10
C MET A 25 2.24 -6.73 -6.98
N ASP A 26 1.77 -7.81 -7.64
CA ASP A 26 0.56 -7.75 -8.45
C ASP A 26 -0.68 -7.50 -7.60
N GLY A 27 -0.73 -8.08 -6.39
CA GLY A 27 -1.84 -7.85 -5.47
C GLY A 27 -1.86 -6.43 -4.92
N VAL A 28 -0.68 -5.89 -4.60
CA VAL A 28 -0.51 -4.50 -4.17
C VAL A 28 -0.87 -3.54 -5.31
N ALA A 29 -0.36 -3.79 -6.51
CA ALA A 29 -0.65 -2.97 -7.69
C ALA A 29 -2.14 -2.94 -8.03
N ASP A 30 -2.82 -4.09 -7.98
CA ASP A 30 -4.27 -4.16 -8.22
C ASP A 30 -5.07 -3.33 -7.20
N LEU A 31 -4.68 -3.39 -5.92
CA LEU A 31 -5.31 -2.60 -4.86
C LEU A 31 -5.08 -1.10 -5.08
N LEU A 32 -3.83 -0.69 -5.29
CA LEU A 32 -3.50 0.72 -5.49
C LEU A 32 -4.17 1.27 -6.75
N ASN A 33 -4.10 0.56 -7.89
CA ASN A 33 -4.76 0.96 -9.13
C ASN A 33 -6.28 1.07 -8.99
N TRP A 34 -6.91 0.16 -8.21
CA TRP A 34 -8.33 0.28 -7.91
C TRP A 34 -8.63 1.52 -7.07
N MET A 35 -7.85 1.75 -6.02
CA MET A 35 -8.09 2.86 -5.10
C MET A 35 -7.85 4.21 -5.77
N THR A 36 -6.84 4.34 -6.61
CA THR A 36 -6.52 5.59 -7.31
C THR A 36 -7.34 5.78 -8.58
N GLY A 37 -7.84 4.71 -9.18
CA GLY A 37 -8.47 4.74 -10.50
C GLY A 37 -7.46 4.86 -11.66
N ASP A 38 -6.16 4.78 -11.36
CA ASP A 38 -5.07 4.92 -12.32
C ASP A 38 -4.40 3.58 -12.63
N ARG A 39 -3.56 3.59 -13.67
CA ARG A 39 -2.58 2.52 -13.92
C ARG A 39 -1.20 3.06 -13.54
N LEU A 40 -0.79 2.78 -12.32
CA LEU A 40 0.43 3.33 -11.73
C LEU A 40 1.68 2.63 -12.26
N GLU A 41 2.74 3.40 -12.47
CA GLU A 41 4.09 2.88 -12.63
C GLU A 41 4.73 2.60 -11.25
N ILE A 42 5.74 1.72 -11.21
CA ILE A 42 6.37 1.27 -9.95
C ILE A 42 6.86 2.45 -9.09
N TRP A 43 7.36 3.53 -9.71
CA TRP A 43 7.83 4.70 -8.98
C TRP A 43 6.69 5.55 -8.39
N GLN A 44 5.48 5.49 -8.94
CA GLN A 44 4.30 6.20 -8.44
C GLN A 44 3.62 5.42 -7.30
N MET A 45 3.83 4.11 -7.25
CA MET A 45 3.24 3.24 -6.22
C MET A 45 3.63 3.65 -4.80
N LEU A 46 4.79 4.28 -4.59
CA LEU A 46 5.20 4.75 -3.25
C LEU A 46 4.25 5.84 -2.74
N ARG A 47 4.07 6.92 -3.52
CA ARG A 47 3.13 7.99 -3.17
C ARG A 47 1.70 7.49 -3.07
N ALA A 48 1.29 6.64 -4.01
CA ALA A 48 -0.02 6.02 -3.96
C ALA A 48 -0.24 5.17 -2.70
N SER A 49 0.80 4.45 -2.25
CA SER A 49 0.76 3.65 -1.01
C SER A 49 0.50 4.54 0.20
N ASP A 50 1.19 5.68 0.32
CA ASP A 50 1.01 6.60 1.45
C ASP A 50 -0.43 7.16 1.52
N GLU A 51 -0.97 7.61 0.38
CA GLU A 51 -2.35 8.12 0.30
C GLU A 51 -3.39 7.02 0.54
N CYS A 52 -3.14 5.82 -0.02
CA CYS A 52 -4.02 4.67 0.16
C CYS A 52 -3.98 4.12 1.59
N GLU A 53 -2.84 4.11 2.28
CA GLU A 53 -2.73 3.70 3.68
C GLU A 53 -3.65 4.54 4.55
N ALA A 54 -3.56 5.87 4.45
CA ALA A 54 -4.39 6.78 5.22
C ALA A 54 -5.89 6.53 4.98
N ALA A 55 -6.28 6.33 3.73
CA ALA A 55 -7.67 6.04 3.37
C ALA A 55 -8.14 4.64 3.83
N LEU A 56 -7.29 3.61 3.72
CA LEU A 56 -7.59 2.26 4.20
C LEU A 56 -7.83 2.26 5.70
N VAL A 57 -7.01 2.98 6.47
CA VAL A 57 -7.19 3.14 7.92
C VAL A 57 -8.49 3.89 8.24
N GLN A 58 -8.87 4.92 7.47
CA GLN A 58 -10.15 5.60 7.67
C GLN A 58 -11.35 4.69 7.37
N GLN A 59 -11.26 3.87 6.32
CA GLN A 59 -12.31 2.90 5.96
C GLN A 59 -12.40 1.76 6.98
N HIS A 60 -11.26 1.33 7.52
CA HIS A 60 -11.12 0.18 8.42
C HIS A 60 -10.22 0.54 9.62
N PRO A 61 -10.75 1.20 10.67
CA PRO A 61 -9.94 1.75 11.76
C PRO A 61 -9.05 0.75 12.52
N PHE A 62 -9.39 -0.54 12.51
CA PHE A 62 -8.58 -1.57 13.15
C PHE A 62 -7.18 -1.74 12.51
N LEU A 63 -7.03 -1.35 11.23
CA LEU A 63 -5.75 -1.45 10.52
C LEU A 63 -4.66 -0.57 11.15
N ALA A 64 -5.02 0.53 11.82
CA ALA A 64 -4.05 1.43 12.45
C ALA A 64 -3.17 0.73 13.50
N GLY A 65 -3.78 -0.19 14.28
CA GLY A 65 -3.10 -0.94 15.33
C GLY A 65 -2.59 -2.32 14.89
N LEU A 66 -2.96 -2.77 13.68
CA LEU A 66 -2.64 -4.11 13.21
C LEU A 66 -1.25 -4.14 12.58
N LYS A 67 -0.24 -4.33 13.43
CA LYS A 67 1.17 -4.40 13.02
C LYS A 67 1.76 -5.79 13.31
N PRO A 68 2.68 -6.28 12.46
CA PRO A 68 3.37 -7.54 12.71
C PRO A 68 4.29 -7.43 13.93
N PRO A 69 4.74 -8.57 14.50
CA PRO A 69 5.77 -8.58 15.52
C PRO A 69 7.04 -7.84 15.08
N GLN A 70 7.84 -7.37 16.03
CA GLN A 70 9.12 -6.72 15.73
C GLN A 70 10.14 -7.76 15.23
N ALA A 71 10.77 -7.48 14.09
CA ALA A 71 11.75 -8.35 13.43
C ALA A 71 11.31 -9.83 13.33
N PRO A 72 10.10 -10.11 12.79
CA PRO A 72 9.59 -11.46 12.73
C PRO A 72 10.38 -12.27 11.70
N ASP A 73 10.60 -13.54 11.97
CA ASP A 73 10.99 -14.45 10.89
C ASP A 73 9.80 -14.67 9.92
N ARG A 74 10.07 -15.41 8.85
CA ARG A 74 9.04 -15.64 7.83
C ARG A 74 7.85 -16.45 8.34
N ALA A 75 8.09 -17.43 9.22
CA ALA A 75 7.04 -18.27 9.78
C ALA A 75 6.18 -17.47 10.78
N GLU A 76 6.81 -16.67 11.63
CA GLU A 76 6.15 -15.76 12.57
C GLU A 76 5.29 -14.73 11.84
N LEU A 77 5.81 -14.15 10.75
CA LEU A 77 5.06 -13.19 9.94
C LEU A 77 3.80 -13.81 9.31
N TYR A 78 3.90 -15.03 8.80
CA TYR A 78 2.73 -15.72 8.24
C TYR A 78 1.76 -16.21 9.31
N ALA A 79 2.24 -16.65 10.47
CA ALA A 79 1.39 -17.02 11.59
C ALA A 79 0.58 -15.80 12.07
N TRP A 80 1.23 -14.64 12.17
CA TRP A 80 0.56 -13.38 12.46
C TRP A 80 -0.48 -13.01 11.39
N LEU A 81 -0.16 -13.16 10.10
CA LEU A 81 -1.12 -12.90 9.02
C LEU A 81 -2.35 -13.81 9.12
N VAL A 82 -2.16 -15.11 9.37
CA VAL A 82 -3.27 -16.06 9.54
C VAL A 82 -4.14 -15.66 10.72
N GLU A 83 -3.54 -15.24 11.84
CA GLU A 83 -4.31 -14.77 13.00
C GLU A 83 -5.06 -13.47 12.70
N ALA A 84 -4.44 -12.52 12.00
CA ALA A 84 -5.10 -11.30 11.55
C ALA A 84 -6.31 -11.60 10.64
N GLU A 85 -6.14 -12.50 9.66
CA GLU A 85 -7.21 -12.98 8.78
C GLU A 85 -8.32 -13.71 9.55
N ARG A 86 -7.97 -14.48 10.59
CA ARG A 86 -8.93 -15.17 11.46
C ARG A 86 -9.79 -14.19 12.27
N VAL A 87 -9.19 -13.11 12.78
CA VAL A 87 -9.87 -12.14 13.66
C VAL A 87 -10.69 -11.13 12.86
N HIS A 88 -10.16 -10.66 11.73
CA HIS A 88 -10.74 -9.55 10.97
C HIS A 88 -11.38 -9.96 9.64
N GLY A 89 -11.28 -11.24 9.26
CA GLY A 89 -11.70 -11.76 7.97
C GLY A 89 -10.58 -11.73 6.94
N GLU A 90 -10.66 -12.61 5.95
CA GLU A 90 -9.65 -12.73 4.89
C GLU A 90 -9.77 -11.65 3.81
N GLN A 91 -10.89 -10.95 3.76
CA GLN A 91 -11.22 -10.01 2.69
C GLN A 91 -12.00 -8.82 3.24
N LEU A 92 -11.72 -7.63 2.70
CA LEU A 92 -12.41 -6.39 3.05
C LEU A 92 -12.93 -5.69 1.80
N GLU A 93 -14.04 -4.98 1.95
CA GLU A 93 -14.49 -4.03 0.93
C GLU A 93 -13.64 -2.77 0.97
N VAL A 94 -13.14 -2.33 -0.19
CA VAL A 94 -12.32 -1.13 -0.34
C VAL A 94 -12.99 -0.18 -1.34
N ALA A 95 -13.21 1.05 -0.90
CA ALA A 95 -13.66 2.15 -1.73
C ALA A 95 -12.47 2.88 -2.39
N ALA A 96 -12.70 3.39 -3.59
CA ALA A 96 -11.75 4.27 -4.26
C ALA A 96 -11.57 5.62 -3.52
N LEU A 97 -10.40 6.24 -3.70
CA LEU A 97 -10.07 7.57 -3.23
C LEU A 97 -10.95 8.60 -3.92
N THR A 98 -11.39 9.61 -3.18
CA THR A 98 -12.21 10.71 -3.73
C THR A 98 -11.36 11.91 -4.14
N ASN A 99 -10.13 12.00 -3.65
CA ASN A 99 -9.24 13.16 -3.77
C ASN A 99 -7.87 12.79 -4.38
N TRP A 100 -7.73 11.63 -5.01
CA TRP A 100 -6.50 11.25 -5.70
C TRP A 100 -6.21 12.24 -6.83
N VAL A 101 -4.98 12.74 -6.87
CA VAL A 101 -4.50 13.58 -7.97
C VAL A 101 -3.59 12.74 -8.86
N SER A 102 -4.10 12.39 -10.04
CA SER A 102 -3.31 11.71 -11.05
C SER A 102 -2.14 12.58 -11.52
N GLN A 103 -0.98 11.97 -11.72
CA GLN A 103 0.23 12.62 -12.18
C GLN A 103 0.78 11.88 -13.40
N ASP A 104 1.27 12.64 -14.38
CA ASP A 104 1.96 12.07 -15.53
C ASP A 104 3.20 11.29 -15.06
N PRO A 105 3.32 9.99 -15.37
CA PRO A 105 4.41 9.17 -14.88
C PRO A 105 5.81 9.66 -15.28
N ALA A 106 5.94 10.28 -16.46
CA ALA A 106 7.21 10.83 -16.94
C ALA A 106 7.61 12.10 -16.17
N VAL A 107 6.63 12.96 -15.88
CA VAL A 107 6.86 14.15 -15.04
C VAL A 107 7.28 13.73 -13.63
N GLU A 108 6.54 12.82 -13.01
CA GLU A 108 6.84 12.34 -11.66
C GLU A 108 8.23 11.68 -11.58
N LEU A 109 8.63 10.91 -12.61
CA LEU A 109 9.97 10.33 -12.67
C LEU A 109 11.07 11.40 -12.76
N LEU A 110 10.88 12.43 -13.59
CA LEU A 110 11.83 13.53 -13.74
C LEU A 110 11.99 14.32 -12.43
N ASP A 111 10.89 14.61 -11.75
CA ASP A 111 10.90 15.30 -10.46
C ASP A 111 11.68 14.49 -9.40
N ARG A 112 11.45 13.17 -9.35
CA ARG A 112 12.20 12.27 -8.45
C ARG A 112 13.69 12.23 -8.76
N ILE A 113 14.07 12.19 -10.04
CA ILE A 113 15.49 12.25 -10.46
C ILE A 113 16.10 13.60 -10.07
N HIS A 114 15.37 14.69 -10.24
CA HIS A 114 15.83 16.03 -9.87
C HIS A 114 16.08 16.12 -8.36
N LEU A 115 15.12 15.69 -7.53
CA LEU A 115 15.26 15.64 -6.08
C LEU A 115 16.45 14.80 -5.62
N ALA A 116 16.65 13.63 -6.22
CA ALA A 116 17.79 12.76 -5.90
C ALA A 116 19.15 13.43 -6.19
N LYS A 117 19.24 14.21 -7.28
CA LYS A 117 20.47 14.95 -7.61
C LYS A 117 20.79 16.05 -6.59
N LEU A 118 19.77 16.76 -6.11
CA LEU A 118 19.95 17.79 -5.07
C LEU A 118 20.45 17.16 -3.76
N ALA A 119 19.86 16.04 -3.33
CA ALA A 119 20.26 15.35 -2.10
C ALA A 119 21.73 14.87 -2.13
N VAL A 120 22.25 14.47 -3.30
CA VAL A 120 23.66 14.09 -3.46
C VAL A 120 24.59 15.30 -3.38
N GLN A 121 24.15 16.48 -3.82
CA GLN A 121 24.96 17.70 -3.79
C GLN A 121 25.08 18.32 -2.39
N GLU A 122 24.15 18.01 -1.48
CA GLU A 122 24.13 18.52 -0.11
C GLU A 122 24.82 17.59 0.91
N CYS A 123 25.33 16.43 0.49
CA CYS A 123 26.13 15.54 1.34
C CYS A 123 27.62 15.97 1.30
N PRO A 124 28.22 16.41 2.43
CA PRO A 124 29.61 16.86 2.49
C PRO A 124 30.65 15.74 2.31
#